data_AF-X1DTU6-F1
#
_entry.id   AF-X1DTU6-F1
#
_cell.length_a   1.000
_cell.length_b   1.000
_cell.length_c   1.000
_cell.angle_alpha   90.00
_cell.angle_beta   90.00
_cell.angle_gamma   90.00
#
_symmetry.space_group_name_H-M   'P 1'
#
loop_
_entity.id
_entity.type
_entity.pdbx_description
1 polymer ?
#
loop_
_entity_poly.entity_id
_entity_poly.type
_entity_poly.pdbx_seq_one_letter_code
_entity_poly.pdbx_strand_id
1 'polypeptide(L)'
;FQIAKVDFPFLSFTSPKPEVQTININTASQEELTSILQISELLAQKIIALREELGGFKDPQALTQLPEITNLEWEEWKEEGIEITVN
;
A
#
# COMPACT_ATOMS: atom_id res chain seq x y z
N PHE A 1 -6.57 31.86 -13.38
CA PHE A 1 -6.84 30.65 -14.16
C PHE A 1 -5.91 29.55 -13.69
N GLN A 2 -6.47 28.38 -13.42
CA GLN A 2 -5.80 27.10 -13.14
C GLN A 2 -4.85 27.06 -11.92
N ILE A 3 -5.43 26.83 -10.74
CA ILE A 3 -4.81 25.82 -9.89
C ILE A 3 -4.99 24.49 -10.64
N ALA A 4 -3.89 23.82 -10.95
CA ALA A 4 -3.94 22.53 -11.60
C ALA A 4 -4.89 21.63 -10.80
N LYS A 5 -5.88 21.05 -11.49
CA LYS A 5 -6.43 19.78 -11.04
C LYS A 5 -5.21 18.87 -10.99
N VAL A 6 -4.64 18.70 -9.80
CA VAL A 6 -3.81 17.53 -9.55
C VAL A 6 -4.83 16.42 -9.71
N ASP A 7 -4.79 15.81 -10.89
CA ASP A 7 -5.41 14.54 -11.19
C ASP A 7 -4.82 13.60 -10.15
N PHE A 8 -5.43 13.56 -8.96
CA PHE A 8 -5.17 12.53 -7.98
C PHE A 8 -5.88 11.34 -8.57
N PRO A 9 -5.15 10.41 -9.20
CA PRO A 9 -5.78 9.27 -9.77
C PRO A 9 -6.10 8.41 -8.55
N PHE A 10 -7.31 8.56 -8.00
CA PHE A 10 -8.03 7.39 -7.54
C PHE A 10 -8.07 6.50 -8.78
N LEU A 11 -7.02 5.69 -8.97
CA LEU A 11 -6.84 4.87 -10.15
C LEU A 11 -8.06 3.97 -10.17
N SER A 12 -9.01 4.35 -11.02
CA SER A 12 -10.23 3.62 -11.27
C SER A 12 -9.83 2.42 -12.13
N PHE A 13 -9.06 1.49 -11.57
CA PHE A 13 -8.89 0.17 -12.14
C PHE A 13 -10.05 -0.67 -11.64
N THR A 14 -11.21 -0.40 -12.24
CA THR A 14 -12.30 -1.35 -12.29
C THR A 14 -11.78 -2.64 -12.94
N SER A 15 -11.35 -3.60 -12.15
CA SER A 15 -11.19 -5.00 -12.56
C SER A 15 -12.04 -5.85 -11.64
N PRO A 16 -13.16 -6.43 -12.13
CA PRO A 16 -14.08 -7.18 -11.31
C PRO A 16 -13.52 -8.59 -11.11
N LYS A 17 -12.73 -8.79 -10.05
CA LYS A 17 -12.52 -10.12 -9.51
C LYS A 17 -12.16 -10.06 -8.03
N PRO A 18 -12.99 -10.61 -7.13
CA PRO A 18 -12.62 -10.76 -5.72
C PRO A 18 -11.67 -11.96 -5.62
N GLU A 19 -10.45 -11.80 -6.10
CA GLU A 19 -9.36 -12.69 -5.74
C GLU A 19 -8.67 -12.09 -4.53
N VAL A 20 -8.65 -12.84 -3.43
CA VAL A 20 -7.94 -12.45 -2.22
C VAL A 20 -6.47 -12.22 -2.59
N GLN A 21 -6.01 -10.97 -2.46
CA GLN A 21 -4.66 -10.58 -2.85
C GLN A 21 -3.77 -10.58 -1.62
N THR A 22 -2.94 -11.61 -1.48
CA THR A 22 -1.96 -11.65 -0.39
C THR A 22 -0.66 -11.00 -0.84
N ILE A 23 -0.21 -9.99 -0.11
CA ILE A 23 1.07 -9.29 -0.36
C ILE A 23 1.99 -9.43 0.85
N ASN A 24 3.26 -9.78 0.61
CA ASN A 24 4.28 -9.83 1.65
C ASN A 24 5.14 -8.57 1.60
N ILE A 25 5.02 -7.68 2.59
CA ILE A 25 5.69 -6.37 2.57
C ILE A 25 7.21 -6.45 2.75
N ASN A 26 7.74 -7.58 3.22
CA ASN A 26 9.19 -7.80 3.31
C ASN A 26 9.78 -8.12 1.93
N THR A 27 9.04 -8.85 1.09
CA THR A 27 9.49 -9.31 -0.22
C THR A 27 8.88 -8.55 -1.38
N ALA A 28 7.83 -7.76 -1.14
CA ALA A 28 7.11 -7.03 -2.16
C ALA A 28 8.02 -5.99 -2.83
N SER A 29 7.84 -5.90 -4.15
CA SER A 29 8.43 -4.84 -4.96
C SER A 29 7.61 -3.56 -4.83
N GLN A 30 8.22 -2.44 -5.19
CA GLN A 30 7.53 -1.14 -5.23
C GLN A 30 6.27 -1.18 -6.09
N GLU A 31 6.35 -1.82 -7.26
CA GLU A 31 5.23 -1.98 -8.20
C GLU A 31 4.10 -2.85 -7.62
N GLU A 32 4.43 -3.90 -6.87
CA GLU A 32 3.45 -4.75 -6.20
C GLU A 32 2.73 -3.95 -5.10
N LEU A 33 3.45 -3.16 -4.32
CA LEU A 33 2.86 -2.30 -3.29
C LEU A 33 1.92 -1.27 -3.91
N THR A 34 2.34 -0.56 -4.96
CA THR A 34 1.48 0.44 -5.62
C THR A 34 0.30 -0.18 -6.36
N SER A 35 0.45 -1.37 -6.94
CA SER A 35 -0.63 -2.04 -7.67
C SER A 35 -1.64 -2.74 -6.75
N ILE A 36 -1.17 -3.41 -5.70
CA ILE A 36 -2.03 -4.18 -4.78
C ILE A 36 -2.63 -3.26 -3.72
N LEU A 37 -1.79 -2.49 -3.02
CA LEU A 37 -2.27 -1.57 -1.97
C LEU A 37 -2.84 -0.26 -2.55
N GLN A 38 -2.78 -0.07 -3.86
CA GLN A 38 -3.23 1.14 -4.56
C GLN A 38 -2.62 2.44 -4.00
N ILE A 39 -1.42 2.34 -3.42
CA ILE A 39 -0.71 3.47 -2.83
C ILE A 39 0.13 4.22 -3.86
N SER A 40 0.50 5.45 -3.51
CA SER A 40 1.43 6.25 -4.30
C SER A 40 2.83 5.65 -4.32
N GLU A 41 3.55 5.88 -5.43
CA GLU A 41 4.94 5.44 -5.62
C GLU A 41 5.87 5.91 -4.49
N LEU A 42 5.70 7.16 -4.06
CA LEU A 42 6.45 7.74 -2.94
C LEU A 42 6.20 6.98 -1.62
N LEU A 43 4.96 6.57 -1.38
CA LEU A 43 4.59 5.82 -0.19
C LEU A 43 5.19 4.41 -0.23
N ALA A 44 5.14 3.74 -1.38
CA ALA A 44 5.79 2.46 -1.57
C ALA A 44 7.30 2.53 -1.33
N GLN A 45 7.98 3.59 -1.78
CA GLN A 45 9.40 3.80 -1.44
C GLN A 45 9.62 3.97 0.06
N LYS A 46 8.76 4.71 0.75
CA LYS A 46 8.83 4.86 2.22
C LYS A 46 8.66 3.54 2.94
N ILE A 47 7.75 2.67 2.46
CA ILE A 47 7.57 1.32 3.00
C ILE A 47 8.85 0.51 2.85
N ILE A 48 9.47 0.54 1.67
CA ILE A 48 10.74 -0.17 1.43
C ILE A 48 11.85 0.39 2.33
N ALA A 49 11.98 1.71 2.43
CA ALA A 49 12.96 2.34 3.31
C ALA A 49 12.74 1.96 4.79
N LEU A 50 11.48 1.95 5.24
CA LEU A 50 11.11 1.53 6.60
C LEU A 50 11.43 0.04 6.82
N ARG A 51 11.21 -0.82 5.81
CA ARG A 51 11.64 -2.22 5.86
C ARG A 51 13.15 -2.34 6.06
N GLU A 52 13.94 -1.53 5.37
CA GLU A 52 15.41 -1.57 5.47
C GLU A 52 15.88 -1.04 6.82
N GLU A 53 15.26 0.02 7.32
CA GLU A 53 15.53 0.60 8.63
C GLU A 53 15.22 -0.39 9.78
N LEU A 54 14.11 -1.11 9.68
CA LEU A 54 13.72 -2.13 10.66
C LEU A 54 14.47 -3.45 10.49
N GLY A 55 15.14 -3.66 9.34
CA GLY A 55 15.74 -4.94 8.97
C GLY A 55 14.71 -6.02 8.60
N GLY A 56 13.52 -5.58 8.19
CA GLY A 56 12.33 -6.41 7.93
C GLY A 56 11.20 -6.07 8.90
N PHE A 57 9.97 -6.03 8.38
CA PHE A 57 8.77 -5.93 9.18
C PHE A 57 8.50 -7.25 9.90
N LYS A 58 8.27 -7.17 11.21
CA LYS A 58 7.82 -8.31 12.03
C LYS A 58 6.31 -8.40 12.13
N ASP A 59 5.66 -7.27 11.97
CA ASP A 59 4.21 -7.10 12.07
C ASP A 59 3.76 -6.24 10.89
N PRO A 60 2.69 -6.61 10.17
CA PRO A 60 2.26 -5.85 9.01
C PRO A 60 1.66 -4.50 9.44
N GLN A 61 1.18 -4.40 10.70
CA GLN A 61 0.78 -3.13 11.32
C GLN A 61 1.91 -2.10 11.43
N ALA A 62 3.19 -2.50 11.34
CA ALA A 62 4.29 -1.55 11.36
C ALA A 62 4.22 -0.52 10.22
N LEU A 63 3.45 -0.79 9.17
CA LEU A 63 3.12 0.17 8.10
C LEU A 63 2.40 1.42 8.64
N THR A 64 1.59 1.31 9.69
CA THR A 64 0.87 2.46 10.28
C THR A 64 1.80 3.44 11.02
N GLN A 65 3.09 3.15 11.08
CA GLN A 65 4.10 4.13 11.53
C GLN A 65 4.30 5.24 10.50
N LEU A 66 3.99 4.98 9.23
CA LEU A 66 4.00 6.00 8.21
C LEU A 66 2.76 6.89 8.39
N PRO A 67 2.93 8.23 8.48
CA PRO A 67 1.79 9.14 8.68
C PRO A 67 0.80 9.15 7.51
N GLU A 68 1.22 8.65 6.35
CA GLU A 68 0.38 8.47 5.17
C GLU A 68 -0.51 7.21 5.26
N ILE A 69 -0.10 6.18 6.02
CA ILE A 69 -0.89 4.96 6.21
C ILE A 69 -1.65 5.11 7.51
N THR A 70 -2.94 5.46 7.38
CA THR A 70 -3.84 5.55 8.52
C THR A 70 -4.62 4.25 8.71
N ASN A 71 -5.36 4.16 9.81
CA ASN A 71 -6.24 3.03 10.07
C ASN A 71 -7.32 2.85 8.97
N LEU A 72 -7.69 3.93 8.27
CA LEU A 72 -8.69 3.91 7.20
C LEU A 72 -8.22 3.08 6.00
N GLU A 73 -7.02 3.36 5.48
CA GLU A 73 -6.42 2.59 4.36
C GLU A 73 -6.32 1.10 4.71
N TRP A 74 -5.98 0.81 5.97
CA TRP A 74 -5.87 -0.56 6.48
C TRP A 74 -7.22 -1.30 6.49
N GLU A 75 -8.31 -0.61 6.79
CA GLU A 75 -9.66 -1.16 6.72
C GLU A 75 -10.11 -1.35 5.27
N GLU A 76 -9.86 -0.37 4.39
CA GLU A 76 -10.17 -0.46 2.97
C GLU A 76 -9.50 -1.67 2.31
N TRP A 77 -8.22 -1.91 2.58
CA TRP A 77 -7.53 -3.09 2.06
C TRP A 77 -8.17 -4.40 2.51
N LYS A 78 -8.67 -4.48 3.74
CA LYS A 78 -9.40 -5.67 4.20
C LYS A 78 -10.73 -5.84 3.48
N GLU A 79 -11.45 -4.75 3.22
CA GLU A 79 -12.71 -4.79 2.46
C GLU A 79 -12.48 -5.19 1.00
N GLU A 80 -11.36 -4.77 0.41
CA GLU A 80 -10.89 -5.17 -0.92
C GLU A 80 -10.33 -6.61 -0.95
N GLY A 81 -10.26 -7.30 0.19
CA GLY A 81 -9.75 -8.67 0.29
C GLY A 81 -8.23 -8.77 0.15
N ILE A 82 -7.51 -7.69 0.44
CA ILE A 82 -6.05 -7.64 0.45
C ILE A 82 -5.54 -8.09 1.83
N GLU A 83 -4.66 -9.08 1.84
CA GLU A 83 -4.06 -9.61 3.06
C GLU A 83 -2.55 -9.29 3.10
N ILE A 84 -2.16 -8.47 4.07
CA ILE A 84 -0.76 -8.06 4.24
C ILE A 84 -0.06 -9.01 5.20
N THR A 85 1.06 -9.56 4.75
CA THR A 85 1.84 -10.57 5.48
C THR A 85 3.30 -10.15 5.64
N VAL A 86 3.94 -10.72 6.66
CA VAL A 86 5.33 -10.49 7.06
C VAL A 86 5.92 -11.84 7.43
N ASN A 87 6.38 -12.58 6.42
CA ASN A 87 6.87 -13.95 6.64
C ASN A 87 8.23 -13.98 7.37
#